data_AF-A0A836BSC6-F1
#
_entry.id   AF-A0A836BSC6-F1
#
_cell.length_a   1.000
_cell.length_b   1.000
_cell.length_c   1.000
_cell.angle_alpha   90.00
_cell.angle_beta   90.00
_cell.angle_gamma   90.00
#
_symmetry.space_group_name_H-M   'P 1'
#
loop_
_entity.id
_entity.type
_entity.pdbx_description
1 polymer ?
#
loop_
_entity_poly.entity_id
_entity_poly.type
_entity_poly.pdbx_seq_one_letter_code
_entity_poly.pdbx_strand_id
1 'polypeptide(L)'
;MLGVSAGRRPIAVWRIPEGFPEKLTGAWPAILEAVGDPGRVTRDLFLKTLYDAIPGLSDAELDYAKQVALVVLQQARGSNVFLADLDYLLASLVEGRVHPAQLDAARPSLEASMFSTGTLSRGTKTLDLMKTTGVNWKVPKGFLKKYNAASDQVLRTAASLAGADLDGGRHVVAGVWGSVDVPTFLEACRRVLGELSAEEEDYITSIAQEQVPAGASNIRDLPYLDKCLQQGRTLTSIKGPELLPTIFLNDTTSGRLDGPSLRHTGGRIH
;
A
#
# COMPACT_ATOMS: atom_id res chain seq x y z
N MET A 1 6.62 14.87 -13.54
CA MET A 1 7.48 13.96 -14.33
C MET A 1 6.98 12.55 -14.15
N LEU A 2 6.67 11.85 -15.24
CA LEU A 2 6.04 10.52 -15.21
C LEU A 2 6.97 9.42 -14.65
N GLY A 3 8.29 9.67 -14.59
CA GLY A 3 9.28 8.74 -14.03
C GLY A 3 9.62 8.91 -12.54
N VAL A 4 8.90 9.75 -11.80
CA VAL A 4 9.16 10.00 -10.36
C VAL A 4 8.16 9.24 -9.50
N SER A 5 8.61 8.72 -8.35
CA SER A 5 7.72 8.04 -7.40
C SER A 5 6.53 8.92 -7.01
N ALA A 6 5.33 8.41 -7.28
CA ALA A 6 4.06 9.03 -6.95
C ALA A 6 3.98 9.44 -5.47
N GLY A 7 3.66 10.72 -5.22
CA GLY A 7 3.34 11.24 -3.89
C GLY A 7 1.89 11.68 -3.82
N ARG A 8 1.23 11.49 -2.68
CA ARG A 8 -0.13 12.03 -2.45
C ARG A 8 -0.03 13.53 -2.21
N ARG A 9 -0.15 14.33 -3.28
CA ARG A 9 -0.21 15.79 -3.23
C ARG A 9 -1.63 16.25 -3.53
N PRO A 10 -2.14 17.31 -2.88
CA PRO A 10 -3.39 17.94 -3.31
C PRO A 10 -3.29 18.36 -4.78
N ILE A 11 -4.35 18.13 -5.55
CA ILE A 11 -4.35 18.34 -7.00
C ILE A 11 -5.31 19.48 -7.34
N ALA A 12 -4.81 20.46 -8.07
CA ALA A 12 -5.66 21.41 -8.77
C ALA A 12 -6.26 20.71 -10.00
N VAL A 13 -7.60 20.74 -10.08
CA VAL A 13 -8.37 20.16 -11.18
C VAL A 13 -9.12 21.29 -11.86
N TRP A 14 -8.80 21.53 -13.13
CA TRP A 14 -9.50 22.51 -13.95
C TRP A 14 -10.68 21.85 -14.64
N ARG A 15 -11.74 22.63 -14.85
CA ARG A 15 -12.84 22.20 -15.73
C ARG A 15 -12.34 22.28 -17.17
N ILE A 16 -12.36 21.14 -17.86
CA ILE A 16 -11.90 21.03 -19.25
C ILE A 16 -12.96 21.62 -20.19
N PRO A 17 -12.58 22.42 -21.20
CA PRO A 17 -13.47 22.83 -22.27
C PRO A 17 -14.00 21.63 -23.07
N GLU A 18 -15.25 21.70 -23.50
CA GLU A 18 -15.92 20.61 -24.24
C GLU A 18 -15.25 20.36 -25.60
N GLY A 19 -14.97 19.09 -25.91
CA GLY A 19 -14.35 18.69 -27.18
C GLY A 19 -12.84 19.01 -27.31
N PHE A 20 -12.24 19.67 -26.32
CA PHE A 20 -10.81 20.01 -26.35
C PHE A 20 -9.90 18.77 -26.28
N PRO A 21 -10.13 17.77 -25.41
CA PRO A 21 -9.28 16.58 -25.34
C PRO A 21 -9.19 15.81 -26.66
N GLU A 22 -10.31 15.67 -27.38
CA GLU A 22 -10.36 14.98 -28.67
C GLU A 22 -9.58 15.74 -29.75
N LYS A 23 -9.78 17.06 -29.84
CA LYS A 23 -9.02 17.95 -30.74
C LYS A 23 -7.52 17.88 -30.45
N LEU A 24 -7.15 17.98 -29.16
CA LEU A 24 -5.77 17.95 -28.72
C LEU A 24 -5.10 16.62 -29.05
N THR A 25 -5.76 15.50 -28.74
CA THR A 25 -5.20 14.17 -28.99
C THR A 25 -5.02 13.90 -30.48
N GLY A 26 -5.96 14.36 -31.32
CA GLY A 26 -5.84 14.27 -32.78
C GLY A 26 -4.70 15.11 -33.35
N ALA A 27 -4.48 16.31 -32.81
CA ALA A 27 -3.44 17.23 -33.27
C ALA A 27 -2.05 17.00 -32.64
N TRP A 28 -1.96 16.21 -31.57
CA TRP A 28 -0.73 16.04 -30.79
C TRP A 28 0.49 15.57 -31.61
N PRO A 29 0.38 14.60 -32.55
CA PRO A 29 1.52 14.20 -33.37
C PRO A 29 2.10 15.36 -34.20
N ALA A 30 1.23 16.21 -34.77
CA ALA A 30 1.66 17.38 -35.54
C ALA A 30 2.32 18.44 -34.66
N ILE A 31 1.82 18.62 -33.42
CA ILE A 31 2.45 19.51 -32.43
C ILE A 31 3.85 19.02 -32.08
N LEU A 32 4.03 17.71 -31.84
CA LEU A 32 5.34 17.12 -31.55
C LEU A 32 6.33 17.28 -32.70
N GLU A 33 5.88 17.11 -33.95
CA GLU A 33 6.70 17.34 -35.13
C GLU A 33 7.12 18.81 -35.25
N ALA A 34 6.21 19.75 -34.99
CA ALA A 34 6.45 21.18 -35.13
C ALA A 34 7.37 21.76 -34.04
N VAL A 35 7.37 21.21 -32.82
CA VAL A 35 8.27 21.67 -31.74
C VAL A 35 9.71 21.17 -31.89
N GLY A 36 9.94 20.13 -32.70
CA GLY A 36 11.27 19.62 -33.01
C GLY A 36 11.93 18.88 -31.84
N ASP A 37 12.80 19.55 -31.08
CA ASP A 37 13.52 18.95 -29.95
C ASP A 37 12.63 18.92 -28.68
N PRO A 38 12.13 17.75 -28.25
CA PRO A 38 11.20 17.65 -27.13
C PRO A 38 11.82 18.07 -25.79
N GLY A 39 13.16 18.09 -25.66
CA GLY A 39 13.83 18.51 -24.43
C GLY A 39 13.99 20.03 -24.27
N ARG A 40 13.64 20.81 -25.30
CA ARG A 40 13.88 22.27 -25.35
C ARG A 40 12.64 23.07 -25.74
N VAL A 41 11.46 22.59 -25.38
CA VAL A 41 10.20 23.27 -25.69
C VAL A 41 9.87 24.30 -24.61
N THR A 42 9.85 25.59 -24.98
CA THR A 42 9.34 26.65 -24.11
C THR A 42 7.81 26.67 -24.11
N ARG A 43 7.20 27.22 -23.06
CA ARG A 43 5.75 27.37 -23.00
C ARG A 43 5.19 28.17 -24.19
N ASP A 44 5.86 29.25 -24.57
CA ASP A 44 5.38 30.10 -25.66
C ASP A 44 5.49 29.42 -27.02
N LEU A 45 6.56 28.65 -27.25
CA LEU A 45 6.70 27.82 -28.45
C LEU A 45 5.57 26.78 -28.51
N PHE A 46 5.32 26.08 -27.40
CA PHE A 46 4.22 25.10 -27.31
C PHE A 46 2.85 25.73 -27.61
N LEU A 47 2.54 26.87 -26.99
CA LEU A 47 1.24 27.54 -27.18
C LEU A 47 1.05 28.04 -28.61
N LYS A 48 2.13 28.51 -29.26
CA LYS A 48 2.09 28.89 -30.66
C LYS A 48 1.80 27.67 -31.55
N THR A 49 2.53 26.57 -31.35
CA THR A 49 2.32 25.34 -32.14
C THR A 49 0.95 24.72 -31.91
N LEU A 50 0.40 24.82 -30.69
CA LEU A 50 -0.96 24.39 -30.37
C LEU A 50 -2.02 25.19 -31.15
N TYR A 51 -1.86 26.51 -31.21
CA TYR A 51 -2.76 27.40 -31.95
C TYR A 51 -2.71 27.11 -33.46
N ASP A 52 -1.51 26.90 -34.00
CA ASP A 52 -1.32 26.61 -35.42
C ASP A 52 -1.85 25.21 -35.81
N ALA A 53 -1.76 24.22 -34.91
CA ALA A 53 -2.12 22.83 -35.18
C ALA A 53 -3.61 22.49 -34.95
N ILE A 54 -4.36 23.29 -34.17
CA ILE A 54 -5.78 23.05 -33.90
C ILE A 54 -6.63 24.14 -34.57
N PRO A 55 -7.19 23.88 -35.76
CA PRO A 55 -8.08 24.83 -36.42
C PRO A 55 -9.32 25.12 -35.55
N GLY A 56 -9.65 26.41 -35.40
CA GLY A 56 -10.83 26.84 -34.65
C GLY A 56 -10.70 26.71 -33.12
N LEU A 57 -9.46 26.77 -32.58
CA LEU A 57 -9.22 26.86 -31.15
C LEU A 57 -9.85 28.15 -30.58
N SER A 58 -10.79 27.99 -29.66
CA SER A 58 -11.47 29.10 -28.99
C SER A 58 -10.57 29.77 -27.93
N ASP A 59 -10.91 31.01 -27.56
CA ASP A 59 -10.18 31.75 -26.52
C ASP A 59 -10.18 31.03 -25.17
N ALA A 60 -11.29 30.35 -24.82
CA ALA A 60 -11.41 29.57 -23.59
C ALA A 60 -10.53 28.32 -23.60
N GLU A 61 -10.42 27.63 -24.75
CA GLU A 61 -9.53 26.48 -24.92
C GLU A 61 -8.06 26.91 -24.84
N LEU A 62 -7.71 28.04 -25.45
CA LEU A 62 -6.37 28.59 -25.40
C LEU A 62 -6.01 29.09 -23.99
N ASP A 63 -6.93 29.73 -23.27
CA ASP A 63 -6.71 30.15 -21.87
C ASP A 63 -6.52 28.95 -20.94
N TYR A 64 -7.35 27.91 -21.09
CA TYR A 64 -7.18 26.65 -20.38
C TYR A 64 -5.78 26.06 -20.61
N ALA A 65 -5.35 25.93 -21.86
CA ALA A 65 -4.01 25.41 -22.19
C ALA A 65 -2.88 26.28 -21.62
N LYS A 66 -3.04 27.62 -21.66
CA LYS A 66 -2.11 28.58 -21.06
C LYS A 66 -1.93 28.38 -19.57
N GLN A 67 -3.03 28.17 -18.84
CA GLN A 67 -3.03 27.96 -17.40
C GLN A 67 -2.38 26.62 -17.04
N VAL A 68 -2.80 25.52 -17.67
CA VAL A 68 -2.25 24.19 -17.40
C VAL A 68 -0.76 24.14 -17.73
N ALA A 69 -0.34 24.63 -18.90
CA ALA A 69 1.08 24.63 -19.29
C ALA A 69 1.97 25.44 -18.33
N LEU A 70 1.44 26.55 -17.77
CA LEU A 70 2.16 27.33 -16.76
C LEU A 70 2.38 26.52 -15.48
N VAL A 71 1.34 25.85 -14.99
CA VAL A 71 1.45 25.08 -13.74
C VAL A 71 2.32 23.83 -13.95
N VAL A 72 2.24 23.17 -15.10
CA VAL A 72 3.11 22.05 -15.49
C VAL A 72 4.58 22.48 -15.51
N LEU A 73 4.90 23.62 -16.12
CA LEU A 73 6.25 24.19 -16.15
C LEU A 73 6.84 24.42 -14.75
N GLN A 74 5.99 24.73 -13.78
CA GLN A 74 6.38 24.99 -12.39
C GLN A 74 6.45 23.72 -11.51
N GLN A 75 6.08 22.53 -12.02
CA GLN A 75 6.06 21.30 -11.22
C GLN A 75 7.44 20.79 -10.82
N ALA A 76 8.44 20.96 -11.69
CA ALA A 76 9.81 20.62 -11.39
C ALA A 76 10.54 21.87 -10.89
N ARG A 77 11.28 21.76 -9.78
CA ARG A 77 12.12 22.88 -9.31
C ARG A 77 13.38 22.95 -10.18
N GLY A 78 13.60 24.06 -10.87
CA GLY A 78 14.78 24.23 -11.72
C GLY A 78 14.79 25.56 -12.45
N SER A 79 15.28 25.56 -13.69
CA SER A 79 15.29 26.74 -14.56
C SER A 79 13.90 27.21 -14.96
N ASN A 80 12.92 26.30 -15.00
CA ASN A 80 11.52 26.57 -15.38
C ASN A 80 11.38 27.30 -16.73
N VAL A 81 12.36 27.09 -17.63
CA VAL A 81 12.38 27.67 -18.99
C VAL A 81 11.75 26.72 -20.00
N PHE A 82 11.99 25.42 -19.84
CA PHE A 82 11.53 24.38 -20.75
C PHE A 82 10.55 23.44 -20.06
N LEU A 83 9.56 22.97 -20.81
CA LEU A 83 8.65 21.90 -20.42
C LEU A 83 9.44 20.60 -20.36
N ALA A 84 9.55 20.04 -19.17
CA ALA A 84 10.48 18.95 -18.91
C ALA A 84 10.03 17.59 -19.49
N ASP A 85 8.72 17.38 -19.68
CA ASP A 85 8.11 16.13 -20.11
C ASP A 85 6.81 16.44 -20.86
N LEU A 86 6.83 16.24 -22.19
CA LEU A 86 5.68 16.56 -23.05
C LEU A 86 4.54 15.54 -22.89
N ASP A 87 4.86 14.28 -22.58
CA ASP A 87 3.84 13.27 -22.31
C ASP A 87 3.10 13.58 -21.00
N TYR A 88 3.84 14.06 -19.99
CA TYR A 88 3.25 14.62 -18.77
C TYR A 88 2.33 15.81 -19.08
N LEU A 89 2.76 16.73 -19.94
CA LEU A 89 1.95 17.89 -20.33
C LEU A 89 0.67 17.46 -21.06
N LEU A 90 0.76 16.52 -22.01
CA LEU A 90 -0.41 15.98 -22.71
C LEU A 90 -1.41 15.39 -21.71
N ALA A 91 -0.92 14.49 -20.85
CA ALA A 91 -1.78 13.83 -19.87
C ALA A 91 -2.44 14.86 -18.93
N SER A 92 -1.71 15.90 -18.52
CA SER A 92 -2.28 16.99 -17.72
C SER A 92 -3.35 17.81 -18.44
N LEU A 93 -3.17 18.07 -19.74
CA LEU A 93 -4.14 18.81 -20.56
C LEU A 93 -5.39 18.00 -20.86
N VAL A 94 -5.25 16.69 -21.11
CA VAL A 94 -6.35 15.77 -21.41
C VAL A 94 -7.17 15.45 -20.15
N GLU A 95 -6.52 15.29 -19.00
CA GLU A 95 -7.20 14.94 -17.75
C GLU A 95 -7.65 16.16 -16.93
N GLY A 96 -7.20 17.37 -17.27
CA GLY A 96 -7.47 18.59 -16.49
C GLY A 96 -6.84 18.58 -15.10
N ARG A 97 -5.89 17.68 -14.86
CA ARG A 97 -5.19 17.50 -13.59
C ARG A 97 -3.72 17.84 -13.77
N VAL A 98 -3.18 18.69 -12.90
CA VAL A 98 -1.74 18.99 -12.90
C VAL A 98 -0.89 17.76 -12.58
N HIS A 99 -1.41 16.83 -11.79
CA HIS A 99 -0.81 15.50 -11.59
C HIS A 99 -1.69 14.47 -12.29
N PRO A 100 -1.25 13.94 -13.45
CA PRO A 100 -1.99 12.93 -14.20
C PRO A 100 -2.23 11.66 -13.39
N ALA A 101 -3.29 10.92 -13.71
CA ALA A 101 -3.71 9.70 -13.04
C ALA A 101 -2.65 8.58 -13.12
N GLN A 102 -1.78 8.61 -14.12
CA GLN A 102 -0.63 7.70 -14.23
C GLN A 102 0.34 7.82 -13.04
N LEU A 103 0.33 8.96 -12.34
CA LEU A 103 1.07 9.19 -11.10
C LEU A 103 0.23 8.95 -9.84
N ASP A 104 -1.01 8.48 -9.94
CA ASP A 104 -1.77 8.09 -8.77
C ASP A 104 -1.12 6.84 -8.16
N ALA A 105 -1.03 6.81 -6.83
CA ALA A 105 -0.50 5.64 -6.12
C ALA A 105 -1.39 4.42 -6.40
N ALA A 106 -0.77 3.24 -6.55
CA ALA A 106 -1.50 1.98 -6.65
C ALA A 106 -2.54 1.88 -5.53
N ARG A 107 -3.80 1.68 -5.92
CA ARG A 107 -4.89 1.56 -4.96
C ARG A 107 -4.80 0.18 -4.29
N PRO A 108 -5.12 0.09 -2.98
CA PRO A 108 -5.41 -1.18 -2.36
C PRO A 108 -6.53 -1.92 -3.12
N SER A 109 -6.47 -3.24 -3.16
CA SER A 109 -7.53 -4.09 -3.69
C SER A 109 -8.20 -4.88 -2.56
N LEU A 110 -9.47 -5.19 -2.76
CA LEU A 110 -10.23 -6.07 -1.87
C LEU A 110 -10.88 -7.15 -2.74
N GLU A 111 -10.46 -8.39 -2.56
CA GLU A 111 -10.98 -9.56 -3.29
C GLU A 111 -11.47 -10.61 -2.31
N ALA A 112 -12.74 -11.00 -2.41
CA ALA A 112 -13.40 -11.79 -1.38
C ALA A 112 -13.07 -11.19 0.01
N SER A 113 -12.40 -11.91 0.91
CA SER A 113 -12.00 -11.40 2.23
C SER A 113 -10.61 -10.78 2.31
N MET A 114 -9.84 -10.78 1.22
CA MET A 114 -8.43 -10.42 1.22
C MET A 114 -8.25 -8.96 0.84
N PHE A 115 -7.84 -8.14 1.81
CA PHE A 115 -7.39 -6.78 1.55
C PHE A 115 -5.89 -6.80 1.20
N SER A 116 -5.54 -6.32 0.01
CA SER A 116 -4.16 -6.30 -0.48
C SER A 116 -3.71 -4.86 -0.69
N THR A 117 -2.51 -4.53 -0.24
CA THR A 117 -1.92 -3.20 -0.41
C THR A 117 -0.49 -3.28 -0.91
N GLY A 118 -0.21 -2.53 -1.98
CA GLY A 118 1.13 -2.34 -2.48
C GLY A 118 1.92 -1.45 -1.52
N THR A 119 3.03 -1.95 -1.00
CA THR A 119 3.90 -1.18 -0.12
C THR A 119 5.04 -0.59 -0.95
N LEU A 120 5.23 0.73 -0.83
CA LEU A 120 6.36 1.45 -1.41
C LEU A 120 7.65 0.74 -0.97
N SER A 121 8.30 -0.02 -1.86
CA SER A 121 9.52 -0.85 -1.67
C SER A 121 9.41 -2.28 -1.13
N ARG A 122 8.24 -2.84 -0.76
CA ARG A 122 8.19 -4.14 -0.03
C ARG A 122 7.19 -5.15 -0.56
N GLY A 123 6.79 -5.00 -1.82
CA GLY A 123 5.81 -5.87 -2.45
C GLY A 123 4.40 -5.66 -1.88
N THR A 124 3.60 -6.71 -1.92
CA THR A 124 2.19 -6.68 -1.51
C THR A 124 2.05 -7.24 -0.10
N LYS A 125 1.39 -6.49 0.79
CA LYS A 125 0.91 -7.01 2.07
C LYS A 125 -0.57 -7.36 1.95
N THR A 126 -0.97 -8.46 2.55
CA THR A 126 -2.36 -8.94 2.53
C THR A 126 -2.89 -9.11 3.94
N LEU A 127 -4.21 -8.94 4.10
CA LEU A 127 -4.93 -9.12 5.35
C LEU A 127 -6.26 -9.82 5.09
N ASP A 128 -6.49 -10.96 5.74
CA ASP A 128 -7.75 -11.71 5.67
C ASP A 128 -8.76 -11.19 6.69
N LEU A 129 -9.76 -10.45 6.21
CA LEU A 129 -10.75 -9.79 7.06
C LEU A 129 -11.70 -10.75 7.79
N MET A 130 -11.83 -12.00 7.33
CA MET A 130 -12.66 -13.00 8.01
C MET A 130 -12.01 -13.57 9.26
N LYS A 131 -10.69 -13.38 9.41
CA LYS A 131 -9.88 -13.94 10.49
C LYS A 131 -9.35 -12.87 11.44
N THR A 132 -9.37 -11.60 11.05
CA THR A 132 -8.80 -10.53 11.86
C THR A 132 -9.43 -9.17 11.58
N THR A 133 -9.39 -8.29 12.59
CA THR A 133 -9.66 -6.86 12.44
C THR A 133 -8.36 -6.06 12.29
N GLY A 134 -7.24 -6.73 12.06
CA GLY A 134 -5.85 -6.23 12.09
C GLY A 134 -5.27 -5.97 13.50
N VAL A 135 -6.12 -5.84 14.52
CA VAL A 135 -5.70 -5.75 15.94
C VAL A 135 -6.02 -7.05 16.67
N ASN A 136 -7.26 -7.53 16.53
CA ASN A 136 -7.72 -8.78 17.14
C ASN A 136 -7.79 -9.87 16.07
N TRP A 137 -7.21 -11.02 16.39
CA TRP A 137 -7.19 -12.20 15.56
C TRP A 137 -8.14 -13.25 16.13
N LYS A 138 -8.84 -13.96 15.25
CA LYS A 138 -9.69 -15.08 15.64
C LYS A 138 -8.80 -16.26 16.05
N VAL A 139 -8.79 -16.54 17.35
CA VAL A 139 -7.98 -17.65 17.89
C VAL A 139 -8.66 -18.99 17.59
N PRO A 140 -7.95 -19.98 17.00
CA PRO A 140 -8.51 -21.30 16.72
C PRO A 140 -8.98 -22.00 17.98
N LYS A 141 -10.06 -22.79 17.86
CA LYS A 141 -10.67 -23.47 19.00
C LYS A 141 -9.71 -24.52 19.58
N GLY A 142 -9.40 -24.41 20.87
CA GLY A 142 -8.52 -25.35 21.57
C GLY A 142 -7.03 -25.00 21.52
N PHE A 143 -6.63 -24.08 20.62
CA PHE A 143 -5.24 -23.66 20.46
C PHE A 143 -4.64 -23.13 21.77
N LEU A 144 -5.31 -22.19 22.45
CA LEU A 144 -4.78 -21.55 23.67
C LEU A 144 -4.46 -22.55 24.78
N LYS A 145 -5.31 -23.57 24.97
CA LYS A 145 -5.08 -24.59 26.00
C LYS A 145 -3.80 -25.37 25.72
N LYS A 146 -3.59 -25.72 24.45
CA LYS A 146 -2.43 -26.48 23.97
C LYS A 146 -1.16 -25.62 24.03
N TYR A 147 -1.24 -24.39 23.51
CA TYR A 147 -0.12 -23.46 23.44
C TYR A 147 0.36 -23.03 24.83
N ASN A 148 -0.55 -22.62 25.73
CA ASN A 148 -0.18 -22.15 27.07
C ASN A 148 0.46 -23.24 27.94
N ALA A 149 0.20 -24.52 27.65
CA ALA A 149 0.82 -25.63 28.37
C ALA A 149 2.30 -25.84 27.98
N ALA A 150 2.72 -25.32 26.82
CA ALA A 150 4.04 -25.60 26.25
C ALA A 150 4.75 -24.36 25.66
N SER A 151 4.24 -23.15 25.92
CA SER A 151 4.72 -21.90 25.32
C SER A 151 6.22 -21.67 25.56
N ASP A 152 6.68 -21.88 26.79
CA ASP A 152 8.09 -21.73 27.14
C ASP A 152 8.99 -22.71 26.37
N GLN A 153 8.50 -23.92 26.09
CA GLN A 153 9.23 -24.92 25.34
C GLN A 153 9.26 -24.60 23.85
N VAL A 154 8.21 -24.00 23.30
CA VAL A 154 8.20 -23.46 21.93
C VAL A 154 9.29 -22.40 21.77
N LEU A 155 9.37 -21.41 22.67
CA LEU A 155 10.38 -20.35 22.59
C LEU A 155 11.80 -20.89 22.67
N ARG A 156 12.06 -21.82 23.59
CA ARG A 156 13.38 -22.47 23.73
C ARG A 156 13.76 -23.25 22.48
N THR A 157 12.81 -23.99 21.91
CA THR A 157 13.04 -24.77 20.69
C THR A 157 13.31 -23.85 19.50
N ALA A 158 12.55 -22.76 19.36
CA ALA A 158 12.75 -21.77 18.30
C ALA A 158 14.13 -21.10 18.39
N ALA A 159 14.56 -20.69 19.58
CA ALA A 159 15.88 -20.12 19.80
C ALA A 159 17.00 -21.13 19.49
N SER A 160 16.83 -22.39 19.91
CA SER A 160 17.79 -23.47 19.63
C SER A 160 17.90 -23.76 18.13
N LEU A 161 16.79 -23.76 17.39
CA LEU A 161 16.79 -23.91 15.93
C LEU A 161 17.51 -22.77 15.21
N ALA A 162 17.49 -21.56 15.78
CA ALA A 162 18.28 -20.42 15.29
C ALA A 162 19.73 -20.40 15.81
N GLY A 163 20.17 -21.46 16.50
CA GLY A 163 21.56 -21.64 16.95
C GLY A 163 21.87 -21.05 18.32
N ALA A 164 20.86 -20.76 19.16
CA ALA A 164 21.11 -20.36 20.54
C ALA A 164 21.53 -21.56 21.40
N ASP A 165 22.65 -21.41 22.11
CA ASP A 165 22.98 -22.28 23.24
C ASP A 165 22.12 -21.87 24.45
N LEU A 166 21.43 -22.85 25.03
CA LEU A 166 20.46 -22.67 26.11
C LEU A 166 21.06 -22.91 27.50
N ASP A 167 22.33 -23.33 27.58
CA ASP A 167 23.02 -23.61 28.86
C ASP A 167 23.49 -22.33 29.58
N GLY A 168 23.20 -21.14 29.03
CA GLY A 168 23.44 -19.86 29.70
C GLY A 168 22.74 -18.66 29.04
N GLY A 169 22.54 -17.58 29.81
CA GLY A 169 21.81 -16.38 29.34
C GLY A 169 22.55 -15.49 28.33
N ARG A 170 23.78 -15.85 27.94
CA ARG A 170 24.64 -15.03 27.07
C ARG A 170 24.07 -14.84 25.66
N HIS A 171 23.40 -15.86 25.13
CA HIS A 171 22.81 -15.81 23.77
C HIS A 171 21.56 -14.94 23.67
N VAL A 172 20.88 -14.70 24.80
CA VAL A 172 19.76 -13.74 24.87
C VAL A 172 20.29 -12.33 24.67
N VAL A 173 21.34 -11.96 25.42
CA VAL A 173 21.95 -10.62 25.34
C VAL A 173 22.72 -10.42 24.02
N ALA A 174 23.27 -11.49 23.45
CA ALA A 174 23.94 -11.45 22.15
C ALA A 174 22.98 -11.32 20.95
N GLY A 175 21.66 -11.33 21.16
CA GLY A 175 20.66 -11.09 20.12
C GLY A 175 20.33 -12.31 19.23
N VAL A 176 20.82 -13.51 19.56
CA VAL A 176 20.54 -14.73 18.79
C VAL A 176 19.03 -15.06 18.81
N TRP A 177 18.34 -14.72 19.89
CA TRP A 177 16.89 -14.86 20.02
C TRP A 177 16.10 -13.96 19.04
N GLY A 178 16.70 -12.87 18.55
CA GLY A 178 16.12 -12.02 17.52
C GLY A 178 16.39 -12.50 16.09
N SER A 179 17.06 -13.65 15.93
CA SER A 179 17.42 -14.20 14.62
C SER A 179 16.44 -15.27 14.10
N VAL A 180 15.34 -15.49 14.79
CA VAL A 180 14.33 -16.48 14.41
C VAL A 180 13.44 -15.93 13.30
N ASP A 181 13.40 -16.60 12.15
CA ASP A 181 12.45 -16.34 11.08
C ASP A 181 11.10 -17.06 11.30
N VAL A 182 10.08 -16.68 10.54
CA VAL A 182 8.73 -17.24 10.67
C VAL A 182 8.69 -18.76 10.40
N PRO A 183 9.32 -19.30 9.34
CA PRO A 183 9.38 -20.75 9.11
C PRO A 183 10.00 -21.52 10.27
N THR A 184 11.10 -21.01 10.84
CA THR A 184 11.79 -21.63 11.98
C THR A 184 10.91 -21.62 13.23
N PHE A 185 10.19 -20.52 13.48
CA PHE A 185 9.25 -20.44 14.59
C PHE A 185 8.09 -21.43 14.43
N LEU A 186 7.50 -21.52 13.23
CA LEU A 186 6.43 -22.48 12.95
C LEU A 186 6.91 -23.93 13.11
N GLU A 187 8.12 -24.24 12.69
CA GLU A 187 8.73 -25.55 12.89
C GLU A 187 8.93 -25.88 14.37
N ALA A 188 9.34 -24.91 15.18
CA ALA A 188 9.40 -25.09 16.64
C ALA A 188 8.02 -25.39 17.24
N CYS A 189 6.98 -24.70 16.78
CA CYS A 189 5.59 -24.98 17.18
C CYS A 189 5.19 -26.41 16.82
N ARG A 190 5.48 -26.89 15.60
CA ARG A 190 5.18 -28.27 15.17
C ARG A 190 5.87 -29.31 16.05
N ARG A 191 7.15 -29.10 16.39
CA ARG A 191 7.92 -30.05 17.22
C ARG A 191 7.39 -30.15 18.64
N VAL A 192 6.98 -29.03 19.23
CA VAL A 192 6.57 -28.97 20.64
C VAL A 192 5.09 -29.30 20.82
N LEU A 193 4.24 -28.76 19.95
CA LEU A 193 2.79 -28.94 20.03
C LEU A 193 2.34 -30.22 19.31
N GLY A 194 3.19 -30.85 18.49
CA GLY A 194 2.81 -32.00 17.68
C GLY A 194 1.96 -31.58 16.48
N GLU A 195 0.94 -32.37 16.15
CA GLU A 195 0.07 -32.11 14.99
C GLU A 195 -0.68 -30.78 15.15
N LEU A 196 -0.43 -29.85 14.24
CA LEU A 196 -1.15 -28.58 14.12
C LEU A 196 -2.14 -28.68 12.97
N SER A 197 -3.36 -28.25 13.20
CA SER A 197 -4.33 -28.08 12.12
C SER A 197 -3.92 -26.94 11.19
N ALA A 198 -4.40 -26.97 9.94
CA ALA A 198 -4.14 -25.90 8.99
C ALA A 198 -4.59 -24.51 9.50
N GLU A 199 -5.68 -24.44 10.27
CA GLU A 199 -6.15 -23.18 10.88
C GLU A 199 -5.21 -22.67 11.97
N GLU A 200 -4.62 -23.56 12.76
CA GLU A 200 -3.62 -23.21 13.78
C GLU A 200 -2.31 -22.75 13.16
N GLU A 201 -1.82 -23.44 12.12
CA GLU A 201 -0.62 -23.02 11.40
C GLU A 201 -0.79 -21.65 10.73
N ASP A 202 -1.95 -21.41 10.11
CA ASP A 202 -2.28 -20.13 9.49
C ASP A 202 -2.37 -19.00 10.53
N TYR A 203 -2.99 -19.26 11.68
CA TYR A 203 -3.05 -18.30 12.79
C TYR A 203 -1.65 -17.94 13.32
N ILE A 204 -0.79 -18.95 13.58
CA ILE A 204 0.59 -18.74 14.04
C ILE A 204 1.38 -17.92 13.01
N THR A 205 1.32 -18.34 11.75
CA THR A 205 2.07 -17.72 10.64
C THR A 205 1.64 -16.26 10.47
N SER A 206 0.34 -15.99 10.50
CA SER A 206 -0.20 -14.64 10.33
C SER A 206 0.25 -13.67 11.44
N ILE A 207 0.18 -14.09 12.70
CA ILE A 207 0.62 -13.26 13.82
C ILE A 207 2.15 -13.08 13.80
N ALA A 208 2.91 -14.15 13.54
CA ALA A 208 4.37 -14.08 13.46
C ALA A 208 4.84 -13.15 12.33
N GLN A 209 4.19 -13.21 11.16
CA GLN A 209 4.50 -12.36 10.01
C GLN A 209 4.26 -10.87 10.31
N GLU A 210 3.23 -10.53 11.08
CA GLU A 210 2.99 -9.16 11.54
C GLU A 210 4.08 -8.65 12.50
N GLN A 211 4.77 -9.54 13.21
CA GLN A 211 5.88 -9.20 14.11
C GLN A 211 7.25 -9.09 13.42
N VAL A 212 7.33 -9.39 12.12
CA VAL A 212 8.54 -9.18 11.33
C VAL A 212 8.66 -7.69 10.96
N PRO A 213 9.73 -7.00 11.39
CA PRO A 213 9.97 -5.63 11.00
C PRO A 213 10.04 -5.47 9.49
N ALA A 214 9.60 -4.31 9.03
CA ALA A 214 9.77 -3.89 7.66
C ALA A 214 11.23 -4.04 7.17
N GLY A 215 11.45 -4.85 6.13
CA GLY A 215 12.77 -5.08 5.53
C GLY A 215 13.64 -6.12 6.25
N ALA A 216 13.12 -6.76 7.29
CA ALA A 216 13.78 -7.88 7.98
C ALA A 216 13.16 -9.22 7.56
N SER A 217 13.91 -10.31 7.75
CA SER A 217 13.43 -11.69 7.63
C SER A 217 13.00 -12.30 8.97
N ASN A 218 13.44 -11.68 10.08
CA ASN A 218 13.36 -12.27 11.41
C ASN A 218 12.33 -11.54 12.27
N ILE A 219 11.73 -12.28 13.20
CA ILE A 219 10.78 -11.76 14.19
C ILE A 219 11.51 -10.80 15.13
N ARG A 220 10.89 -9.65 15.43
CA ARG A 220 11.52 -8.62 16.27
C ARG A 220 11.82 -9.09 17.68
N ASP A 221 10.84 -9.73 18.32
CA ASP A 221 10.85 -10.04 19.74
C ASP A 221 9.99 -11.29 20.00
N LEU A 222 10.64 -12.38 20.40
CA LEU A 222 10.01 -13.68 20.67
C LEU A 222 9.13 -13.66 21.93
N PRO A 223 9.58 -13.18 23.11
CA PRO A 223 8.70 -13.00 24.27
C PRO A 223 7.48 -12.13 24.00
N TYR A 224 7.60 -11.13 23.12
CA TYR A 224 6.45 -10.32 22.71
C TYR A 224 5.49 -11.11 21.79
N LEU A 225 6.03 -11.84 20.80
CA LEU A 225 5.24 -12.73 19.95
C LEU A 225 4.44 -13.76 20.77
N ASP A 226 5.04 -14.31 21.82
CA ASP A 226 4.36 -15.24 22.74
C ASP A 226 3.09 -14.62 23.33
N LYS A 227 3.20 -13.40 23.87
CA LYS A 227 2.04 -12.67 24.41
C LYS A 227 1.00 -12.38 23.32
N CYS A 228 1.42 -12.08 22.10
CA CYS A 228 0.50 -11.88 20.98
C CYS A 228 -0.31 -13.15 20.67
N LEU A 229 0.33 -14.32 20.65
CA LEU A 229 -0.32 -15.61 20.40
C LEU A 229 -1.30 -15.99 21.51
N GLN A 230 -0.93 -15.74 22.77
CA GLN A 230 -1.77 -16.00 23.94
C GLN A 230 -3.00 -15.10 23.99
N GLN A 231 -2.86 -13.83 23.58
CA GLN A 231 -3.94 -12.84 23.64
C GLN A 231 -4.79 -12.78 22.36
N GLY A 232 -4.29 -13.32 21.24
CA GLY A 232 -4.89 -13.12 19.92
C GLY A 232 -4.88 -11.66 19.49
N ARG A 233 -3.84 -10.91 19.88
CA ARG A 233 -3.76 -9.46 19.67
C ARG A 233 -2.37 -9.02 19.21
N THR A 234 -2.33 -8.10 18.25
CA THR A 234 -1.10 -7.42 17.80
C THR A 234 -1.20 -5.92 18.10
N LEU A 235 -0.09 -5.26 18.42
CA LEU A 235 -0.05 -3.78 18.59
C LEU A 235 -0.05 -3.03 17.25
N THR A 236 -0.71 -3.55 16.23
CA THR A 236 -0.73 -2.94 14.89
C THR A 236 -1.52 -1.63 14.95
N SER A 237 -0.85 -0.50 14.71
CA SER A 237 -1.55 0.76 14.47
C SER A 237 -2.09 0.75 13.05
N ILE A 238 -3.29 0.17 12.88
CA ILE A 238 -3.95 0.13 11.58
C ILE A 238 -4.22 1.56 11.14
N LYS A 239 -3.62 1.92 10.00
CA LYS A 239 -3.85 3.19 9.33
C LYS A 239 -4.49 2.90 7.99
N GLY A 240 -5.32 3.83 7.54
CA GLY A 240 -5.77 3.84 6.16
C GLY A 240 -7.13 4.51 6.02
N PRO A 241 -7.31 5.44 5.06
CA PRO A 241 -8.63 5.97 4.74
C PRO A 241 -9.58 4.89 4.20
N GLU A 242 -9.03 3.80 3.65
CA GLU A 242 -9.81 2.74 2.99
C GLU A 242 -9.94 1.49 3.87
N LEU A 243 -8.86 1.01 4.51
CA LEU A 243 -8.88 -0.24 5.29
C LEU A 243 -9.80 -0.19 6.52
N LEU A 244 -9.79 0.92 7.28
CA LEU A 244 -10.60 1.02 8.51
C LEU A 244 -12.10 0.94 8.20
N PRO A 245 -12.65 1.75 7.26
CA PRO A 245 -14.03 1.58 6.83
C PRO A 245 -14.35 0.17 6.32
N THR A 246 -13.47 -0.44 5.51
CA THR A 246 -13.66 -1.80 4.98
C THR A 246 -13.80 -2.85 6.08
N ILE A 247 -13.01 -2.77 7.16
CA ILE A 247 -13.09 -3.73 8.28
C ILE A 247 -14.43 -3.62 9.02
N PHE A 248 -14.89 -2.39 9.28
CA PHE A 248 -15.96 -2.14 10.24
C PHE A 248 -17.34 -1.95 9.62
N LEU A 249 -17.43 -1.57 8.34
CA LEU A 249 -18.70 -1.36 7.64
C LEU A 249 -19.19 -2.57 6.84
N ASN A 250 -18.33 -3.57 6.61
CA ASN A 250 -18.68 -4.79 5.87
C ASN A 250 -19.00 -5.95 6.83
N ASP A 251 -19.94 -6.82 6.43
CA ASP A 251 -20.23 -8.05 7.16
C ASP A 251 -19.19 -9.14 6.87
N THR A 252 -18.13 -9.08 7.67
CA THR A 252 -17.03 -10.05 7.72
C THR A 252 -17.31 -11.18 8.73
N THR A 253 -18.54 -11.30 9.25
CA THR A 253 -18.93 -12.36 10.19
C THR A 253 -19.67 -13.50 9.50
N SER A 254 -20.56 -13.18 8.54
CA SER A 254 -21.34 -14.17 7.79
C SER A 254 -20.76 -14.49 6.40
N GLY A 255 -19.71 -13.77 5.97
CA GLY A 255 -19.08 -13.93 4.66
C GLY A 255 -19.78 -13.19 3.52
N ARG A 256 -20.77 -12.34 3.81
CA ARG A 256 -21.42 -11.45 2.83
C ARG A 256 -20.72 -10.10 2.80
N LEU A 257 -19.88 -9.90 1.80
CA LEU A 257 -19.20 -8.63 1.55
C LEU A 257 -19.97 -7.72 0.59
N ASP A 258 -21.18 -8.13 0.20
CA ASP A 258 -22.09 -7.37 -0.65
C ASP A 258 -22.92 -6.37 0.19
N GLY A 259 -22.32 -5.21 0.45
CA GLY A 259 -23.01 -4.02 0.93
C GLY A 259 -22.70 -3.62 2.37
N PRO A 260 -22.87 -2.32 2.70
CA PRO A 260 -22.63 -1.80 4.03
C PRO A 260 -23.64 -2.40 5.01
N SER A 261 -23.15 -3.32 5.82
CA SER A 261 -23.86 -3.93 6.92
C SER A 261 -23.20 -3.39 8.18
N LEU A 262 -23.85 -2.40 8.81
CA LEU A 262 -23.37 -1.83 10.07
C LEU A 262 -23.23 -2.99 11.07
N ARG A 263 -21.98 -3.29 11.43
CA ARG A 263 -21.71 -4.23 12.52
C ARG A 263 -22.48 -3.76 13.75
N HIS A 264 -23.25 -4.66 14.36
CA HIS A 264 -23.56 -4.55 15.78
C HIS A 264 -22.24 -4.67 16.55
N THR A 265 -21.51 -3.56 16.64
CA THR A 265 -20.46 -3.41 17.65
C THR A 265 -21.17 -3.60 18.98
N GLY A 266 -20.92 -4.72 19.65
CA GLY A 266 -21.53 -5.10 20.94
C GLY A 266 -21.19 -4.18 22.11
N GLY A 267 -21.19 -2.86 21.89
CA GLY A 267 -21.38 -1.88 22.95
C GLY A 267 -22.83 -1.98 23.40
N ARG A 268 -23.04 -2.58 24.57
CA ARG A 268 -24.21 -2.27 25.39
C ARG A 268 -24.24 -0.75 25.53
N ILE A 269 -25.26 -0.13 24.94
CA ILE A 269 -25.70 1.20 25.38
C ILE A 269 -26.37 0.94 26.73
N HIS A 270 -25.66 1.26 27.80
CA HIS A 270 -26.24 1.51 29.12
C HIS A 270 -26.41 3.01 29.28
#